data_AF-A0AAU2DD59-F1
#
_entry.id   AF-A0AAU2DD59-F1
#
_cell.length_a   1.000
_cell.length_b   1.000
_cell.length_c   1.000
_cell.angle_alpha   90.00
_cell.angle_beta   90.00
_cell.angle_gamma   90.00
#
_symmetry.space_group_name_H-M   'P 1'
#
loop_
_entity.id
_entity.type
_entity.pdbx_description
1 polymer ?
#
loop_
_entity_poly.entity_id
_entity_poly.type
_entity_poly.pdbx_seq_one_letter_code
_entity_poly.pdbx_strand_id
1 'polypeptide(L)'
;MTTARGAEVESADPRLPAKLAAHPSVRAVLARRRAGDTVSPSAVIDAAWLRELCLAAGADDVAAVSLDHPDLAGEREHARSALPGTRALIAMAFRMNRDNCRSPARSVANQEFHQTDEQANHAARSVTQALQDAGYRALNPSVGFPQEMDRFPSERIWVVAHKTVAVAAGLGVMGLHRNVIHPKFGSFVLLATVLVDAEVSEYGQALDYNPCIDCKLCVAACPVGAISKDGAFDALACTTHNYREFMSGFTDWAQTVADSEDAADYRSRVTDSESASMWQSLASPPGYKSGYCLAVCPAGEDVLGPYLDDRKRFMDTVLRPLRDKKETLYVLPGSHAQEYAQRRFPHKPVKEVTGGWQPPEQRPGAS
;
A
#
# COMPACT_ATOMS: atom_id res chain seq x y z
N MET A 1 -9.62 -15.04 -66.53
CA MET A 1 -10.40 -15.87 -65.59
C MET A 1 -9.43 -16.39 -64.55
N THR A 2 -9.27 -15.65 -63.46
CA THR A 2 -8.37 -15.98 -62.36
C THR A 2 -9.27 -16.33 -61.19
N THR A 3 -9.44 -17.61 -60.93
CA THR A 3 -10.30 -18.11 -59.85
C THR A 3 -9.61 -17.93 -58.50
N ALA A 4 -10.32 -17.28 -57.60
CA ALA A 4 -9.91 -16.96 -56.25
C ALA A 4 -9.62 -18.23 -55.44
N ARG A 5 -8.47 -18.25 -54.74
CA ARG A 5 -8.22 -19.15 -53.62
C ARG A 5 -9.05 -18.66 -52.43
N GLY A 6 -10.11 -19.38 -52.09
CA GLY A 6 -10.75 -19.27 -50.78
C GLY A 6 -9.77 -19.80 -49.72
N ALA A 7 -9.46 -18.97 -48.73
CA ALA A 7 -8.81 -19.42 -47.51
C ALA A 7 -9.88 -20.11 -46.65
N GLU A 8 -9.86 -21.45 -46.62
CA GLU A 8 -10.59 -22.22 -45.63
C GLU A 8 -9.99 -21.92 -44.25
N VAL A 9 -10.75 -21.22 -43.41
CA VAL A 9 -10.47 -21.14 -41.97
C VAL A 9 -10.85 -22.49 -41.39
N GLU A 10 -9.88 -23.40 -41.35
CA GLU A 10 -10.01 -24.73 -40.76
C GLU A 10 -10.36 -24.57 -39.27
N SER A 11 -11.61 -24.87 -38.89
CA SER A 11 -12.07 -24.81 -37.50
C SER A 11 -11.41 -25.94 -36.70
N ALA A 12 -10.23 -25.68 -36.15
CA ALA A 12 -9.51 -26.64 -35.32
C ALA A 12 -10.18 -26.75 -33.93
N ASP A 13 -11.28 -27.50 -33.84
CA ASP A 13 -11.83 -27.94 -32.56
C ASP A 13 -10.85 -29.00 -31.99
N PRO A 14 -10.17 -28.74 -30.86
CA PRO A 14 -9.20 -29.68 -30.31
C PRO A 14 -9.86 -31.04 -30.06
N ARG A 15 -9.14 -32.14 -30.29
CA ARG A 15 -9.63 -33.49 -29.93
C ARG A 15 -9.69 -33.59 -28.40
N LEU A 16 -10.82 -33.23 -27.82
CA LEU A 16 -11.06 -33.31 -26.39
C LEU A 16 -11.40 -34.76 -25.98
N PRO A 17 -10.94 -35.22 -24.79
CA PRO A 17 -11.40 -36.49 -24.24
C PRO A 17 -12.93 -36.56 -24.17
N ALA A 18 -13.53 -37.71 -24.46
CA ALA A 18 -14.98 -37.86 -24.59
C ALA A 18 -15.76 -37.35 -23.36
N LYS A 19 -15.26 -37.61 -22.15
CA LYS A 19 -15.86 -37.11 -20.90
C LYS A 19 -15.84 -35.58 -20.80
N LEU A 20 -14.78 -34.93 -21.29
CA LEU A 20 -14.66 -33.48 -21.31
C LEU A 20 -15.55 -32.86 -22.39
N ALA A 21 -15.57 -33.45 -23.59
CA ALA A 21 -16.42 -33.00 -24.70
C ALA A 21 -17.92 -33.06 -24.37
N ALA A 22 -18.33 -34.02 -23.54
CA ALA A 22 -19.73 -34.17 -23.11
C ALA A 22 -20.15 -33.15 -22.03
N HIS A 23 -19.22 -32.46 -21.36
CA HIS A 23 -19.53 -31.55 -20.26
C HIS A 23 -20.35 -30.33 -20.75
N PRO A 24 -21.45 -29.94 -20.07
CA PRO A 24 -22.32 -28.85 -20.53
C PRO A 24 -21.60 -27.52 -20.80
N SER A 25 -20.70 -27.10 -19.89
CA SER A 25 -19.94 -25.86 -20.06
C SER A 25 -18.96 -25.91 -21.23
N VAL A 26 -18.37 -27.08 -21.53
CA VAL A 26 -17.48 -27.24 -22.68
C VAL A 26 -18.26 -27.08 -23.97
N ARG A 27 -19.42 -27.74 -24.07
CA ARG A 27 -20.32 -27.59 -25.22
C ARG A 27 -20.78 -26.15 -25.41
N ALA A 28 -21.09 -25.43 -24.33
CA ALA A 28 -21.47 -24.02 -24.38
C ALA A 28 -20.32 -23.13 -24.91
N VAL A 29 -19.08 -23.35 -24.43
CA VAL A 29 -17.91 -22.61 -24.92
C VAL A 29 -17.63 -22.92 -26.40
N LEU A 30 -17.65 -24.19 -26.80
CA LEU A 30 -17.46 -24.56 -28.21
C LEU A 30 -18.55 -24.00 -29.12
N ALA A 31 -19.80 -23.97 -28.65
CA ALA A 31 -20.91 -23.34 -29.38
C ALA A 31 -20.70 -21.83 -29.56
N ARG A 32 -20.31 -21.10 -28.50
CA ARG A 32 -19.96 -19.68 -28.58
C ARG A 32 -18.80 -19.43 -29.55
N ARG A 33 -17.76 -20.27 -29.49
CA ARG A 33 -16.62 -20.22 -30.43
C ARG A 33 -17.05 -20.36 -31.87
N ARG A 34 -17.93 -21.33 -32.17
CA ARG A 34 -18.48 -21.54 -33.52
C ARG A 34 -19.37 -20.37 -33.97
N ALA A 35 -20.02 -19.68 -33.03
CA ALA A 35 -20.80 -18.47 -33.30
C ALA A 35 -19.95 -17.20 -33.48
N GLY A 36 -18.62 -17.28 -33.27
CA GLY A 36 -17.73 -16.11 -33.32
C GLY A 36 -17.69 -15.28 -32.03
N ASP A 37 -18.39 -15.70 -30.97
CA ASP A 37 -18.39 -15.07 -29.65
C ASP A 37 -17.12 -15.46 -28.86
N THR A 38 -15.96 -15.15 -29.42
CA THR A 38 -14.67 -15.28 -28.75
C THR A 38 -14.08 -13.93 -28.44
N VAL A 39 -13.87 -13.65 -27.16
CA VAL A 39 -13.00 -12.57 -26.73
C VAL A 39 -11.56 -13.02 -26.99
N SER A 40 -10.96 -12.52 -28.07
CA SER A 40 -9.52 -12.61 -28.30
C SER A 40 -8.95 -11.23 -28.03
N PRO A 41 -8.27 -11.00 -26.90
CA PRO A 41 -7.69 -9.70 -26.61
C PRO A 41 -6.63 -9.34 -27.66
N SER A 42 -6.43 -8.05 -27.87
CA SER A 42 -5.21 -7.56 -28.51
C SER A 42 -3.99 -8.02 -27.70
N ALA A 43 -2.84 -8.24 -28.35
CA ALA A 43 -1.60 -8.56 -27.63
C ALA A 43 -1.12 -7.39 -26.75
N VAL A 44 -1.56 -6.18 -27.07
CA VAL A 44 -1.21 -4.93 -26.40
C VAL A 44 -2.49 -4.20 -25.98
N ILE A 45 -2.57 -3.84 -24.71
CA ILE A 45 -3.64 -3.02 -24.13
C ILE A 45 -3.44 -1.56 -24.58
N ASP A 46 -4.50 -0.95 -25.10
CA ASP A 46 -4.49 0.48 -25.39
C ASP A 46 -4.44 1.30 -24.08
N ALA A 47 -3.43 2.17 -23.96
CA ALA A 47 -3.19 2.96 -22.75
C ALA A 47 -4.33 3.95 -22.46
N ALA A 48 -4.96 4.53 -23.49
CA ALA A 48 -6.04 5.50 -23.32
C ALA A 48 -7.30 4.82 -22.76
N TRP A 49 -7.66 3.67 -23.31
CA TRP A 49 -8.74 2.81 -22.79
C TRP A 49 -8.47 2.37 -21.35
N LEU A 50 -7.26 1.90 -21.07
CA LEU A 50 -6.88 1.48 -19.72
C LEU A 50 -7.00 2.64 -18.72
N ARG A 51 -6.54 3.84 -19.11
CA ARG A 51 -6.65 5.03 -18.28
C ARG A 51 -8.12 5.40 -18.03
N GLU A 52 -8.96 5.42 -19.06
CA GLU A 52 -10.39 5.67 -18.92
C GLU A 52 -11.05 4.67 -17.97
N LEU A 53 -10.75 3.37 -18.14
CA LEU A 53 -11.24 2.30 -17.28
C LEU A 53 -10.88 2.53 -15.80
N CYS A 54 -9.62 2.82 -15.51
CA CYS A 54 -9.15 3.04 -14.14
C CYS A 54 -9.74 4.30 -13.51
N LEU A 55 -9.86 5.41 -14.26
CA LEU A 55 -10.50 6.63 -13.78
C LEU A 55 -12.00 6.42 -13.52
N ALA A 56 -12.69 5.71 -14.42
CA ALA A 56 -14.10 5.35 -14.23
C ALA A 56 -14.31 4.42 -13.02
N ALA A 57 -13.32 3.60 -12.67
CA ALA A 57 -13.33 2.76 -11.48
C ALA A 57 -13.06 3.54 -10.17
N GLY A 58 -12.67 4.82 -10.27
CA GLY A 58 -12.52 5.72 -9.12
C GLY A 58 -11.07 6.07 -8.74
N ALA A 59 -10.08 5.78 -9.59
CA ALA A 59 -8.72 6.32 -9.43
C ALA A 59 -8.69 7.82 -9.77
N ASP A 60 -7.83 8.59 -9.08
CA ASP A 60 -7.60 10.01 -9.37
C ASP A 60 -6.47 10.22 -10.40
N ASP A 61 -5.50 9.30 -10.45
CA ASP A 61 -4.48 9.24 -11.51
C ASP A 61 -3.98 7.81 -11.73
N VAL A 62 -3.45 7.55 -12.93
CA VAL A 62 -3.15 6.19 -13.41
C VAL A 62 -1.96 6.23 -14.36
N ALA A 63 -1.03 5.29 -14.19
CA ALA A 63 0.04 5.05 -15.13
C ALA A 63 0.42 3.57 -15.18
N ALA A 64 0.77 3.09 -16.37
CA ALA A 64 1.32 1.75 -16.54
C ALA A 64 2.85 1.79 -16.56
N VAL A 65 3.48 0.72 -16.10
CA VAL A 65 4.93 0.53 -16.20
C VAL A 65 5.22 -0.92 -16.58
N SER A 66 6.23 -1.13 -17.43
CA SER A 66 6.71 -2.47 -17.75
C SER A 66 7.27 -3.15 -16.51
N LEU A 67 6.98 -4.44 -16.33
CA LEU A 67 7.60 -5.24 -15.27
C LEU A 67 9.13 -5.34 -15.45
N ASP A 68 9.62 -5.13 -16.67
CA ASP A 68 11.05 -5.15 -16.97
C ASP A 68 11.75 -3.81 -16.73
N HIS A 69 11.04 -2.80 -16.21
CA HIS A 69 11.66 -1.55 -15.78
C HIS A 69 12.79 -1.81 -14.76
N PRO A 70 13.98 -1.20 -14.91
CA PRO A 70 15.15 -1.48 -14.06
C PRO A 70 14.87 -1.35 -12.56
N ASP A 71 14.15 -0.30 -12.17
CA ASP A 71 13.80 -0.04 -10.76
C ASP A 71 12.83 -1.06 -10.14
N LEU A 72 12.27 -1.95 -10.96
CA LEU A 72 11.33 -3.01 -10.54
C LEU A 72 11.98 -4.39 -10.58
N ALA A 73 13.30 -4.49 -10.72
CA ALA A 73 14.01 -5.78 -10.75
C ALA A 73 13.67 -6.67 -9.54
N GLY A 74 13.55 -6.08 -8.34
CA GLY A 74 13.17 -6.78 -7.11
C GLY A 74 11.69 -7.18 -7.03
N GLU A 75 10.84 -6.72 -7.94
CA GLU A 75 9.42 -7.05 -8.00
C GLU A 75 9.13 -8.18 -8.99
N ARG A 76 10.01 -8.41 -9.97
CA ARG A 76 9.77 -9.29 -11.13
C ARG A 76 9.40 -10.73 -10.72
N GLU A 77 10.18 -11.34 -9.83
CA GLU A 77 9.94 -12.72 -9.40
C GLU A 77 8.61 -12.84 -8.65
N HIS A 78 8.34 -11.95 -7.70
CA HIS A 78 7.12 -11.97 -6.90
C HIS A 78 5.87 -11.73 -7.76
N ALA A 79 5.93 -10.76 -8.70
CA ALA A 79 4.84 -10.50 -9.62
C ALA A 79 4.53 -11.72 -10.50
N ARG A 80 5.56 -12.37 -11.06
CA ARG A 80 5.40 -13.58 -11.89
C ARG A 80 4.99 -14.81 -11.07
N SER A 81 5.36 -14.89 -9.80
CA SER A 81 4.89 -15.93 -8.89
C SER A 81 3.40 -15.76 -8.59
N ALA A 82 2.91 -14.53 -8.42
CA ALA A 82 1.50 -14.25 -8.17
C ALA A 82 0.64 -14.40 -9.43
N LEU A 83 1.11 -13.88 -10.57
CA LEU A 83 0.46 -14.03 -11.88
C LEU A 83 1.49 -14.47 -12.93
N PRO A 84 1.59 -15.78 -13.21
CA PRO A 84 2.51 -16.28 -14.23
C PRO A 84 2.24 -15.61 -15.58
N GLY A 85 3.25 -14.98 -16.17
CA GLY A 85 3.12 -14.26 -17.43
C GLY A 85 2.92 -12.74 -17.31
N THR A 86 2.91 -12.14 -16.11
CA THR A 86 2.86 -10.66 -15.97
C THR A 86 3.89 -9.96 -16.85
N ARG A 87 3.46 -8.91 -17.55
CA ARG A 87 4.30 -8.07 -18.41
C ARG A 87 4.26 -6.60 -18.01
N ALA A 88 3.11 -6.12 -17.52
CA ALA A 88 2.94 -4.74 -17.07
C ALA A 88 2.29 -4.66 -15.69
N LEU A 89 2.56 -3.55 -15.01
CA LEU A 89 1.95 -3.15 -13.75
C LEU A 89 1.20 -1.84 -13.96
N ILE A 90 -0.03 -1.76 -13.50
CA ILE A 90 -0.90 -0.60 -13.63
C ILE A 90 -0.98 0.07 -12.26
N ALA A 91 -0.24 1.16 -12.06
CA ALA A 91 -0.28 1.94 -10.84
C ALA A 91 -1.47 2.89 -10.85
N MET A 92 -2.16 3.01 -9.72
CA MET A 92 -3.28 3.93 -9.53
C MET A 92 -3.08 4.71 -8.23
N ALA A 93 -3.40 6.00 -8.26
CA ALA A 93 -3.37 6.88 -7.10
C ALA A 93 -4.81 7.29 -6.70
N PHE A 94 -5.07 7.29 -5.40
CA PHE A 94 -6.35 7.65 -4.80
C PHE A 94 -6.13 8.75 -3.78
N ARG A 95 -6.74 9.91 -4.00
CA ARG A 95 -6.55 11.11 -3.19
C ARG A 95 -7.32 11.02 -1.88
N MET A 96 -6.64 11.36 -0.80
CA MET A 96 -7.23 11.49 0.54
C MET A 96 -7.64 12.93 0.86
N ASN A 97 -8.65 13.07 1.72
CA ASN A 97 -9.07 14.32 2.33
C ASN A 97 -8.00 14.82 3.31
N ARG A 98 -7.30 15.88 2.89
CA ARG A 98 -6.12 16.42 3.56
C ARG A 98 -6.37 16.82 5.02
N ASP A 99 -7.50 17.47 5.28
CA ASP A 99 -7.82 17.94 6.64
C ASP A 99 -8.19 16.78 7.57
N ASN A 100 -8.75 15.69 7.04
CA ASN A 100 -8.95 14.46 7.81
C ASN A 100 -7.60 13.88 8.23
N CYS A 101 -6.65 13.76 7.30
CA CYS A 101 -5.28 13.31 7.59
C CYS A 101 -4.52 14.24 8.54
N ARG A 102 -4.82 15.55 8.53
CA ARG A 102 -4.20 16.57 9.41
C ARG A 102 -4.81 16.65 10.80
N SER A 103 -5.96 16.02 11.00
CA SER A 103 -6.64 16.04 12.28
C SER A 103 -5.79 15.36 13.37
N PRO A 104 -5.61 15.98 14.55
CA PRO A 104 -5.01 15.31 15.70
C PRO A 104 -5.92 14.21 16.26
N ALA A 105 -7.22 14.22 15.91
CA ALA A 105 -8.17 13.17 16.25
C ALA A 105 -7.86 11.92 15.42
N ARG A 106 -7.28 10.92 16.08
CA ARG A 106 -6.85 9.67 15.46
C ARG A 106 -7.97 8.97 14.67
N SER A 107 -9.20 8.99 15.18
CA SER A 107 -10.36 8.38 14.53
C SER A 107 -10.64 8.99 13.16
N VAL A 108 -10.56 10.32 13.04
CA VAL A 108 -10.82 11.03 11.77
C VAL A 108 -9.77 10.66 10.72
N ALA A 109 -8.49 10.68 11.09
CA ALA A 109 -7.42 10.32 10.18
C ALA A 109 -7.51 8.84 9.76
N ASN A 110 -7.79 7.92 10.69
CA ASN A 110 -7.90 6.50 10.37
C ASN A 110 -9.10 6.18 9.49
N GLN A 111 -10.26 6.80 9.75
CA GLN A 111 -11.43 6.64 8.89
C GLN A 111 -11.11 7.06 7.45
N GLU A 112 -10.37 8.15 7.25
CA GLU A 112 -9.90 8.54 5.92
C GLU A 112 -9.04 7.46 5.27
N PHE A 113 -8.00 6.98 5.96
CA PHE A 113 -7.15 5.91 5.44
C PHE A 113 -7.95 4.65 5.08
N HIS A 114 -8.87 4.23 5.94
CA HIS A 114 -9.67 3.02 5.72
C HIS A 114 -10.63 3.17 4.54
N GLN A 115 -11.31 4.31 4.41
CA GLN A 115 -12.25 4.56 3.32
C GLN A 115 -11.54 4.66 1.96
N THR A 116 -10.38 5.33 1.92
CA THR A 116 -9.58 5.40 0.69
C THR A 116 -8.96 4.03 0.34
N ASP A 117 -8.57 3.21 1.33
CA ASP A 117 -8.09 1.84 1.09
C ASP A 117 -9.21 0.96 0.52
N GLU A 118 -10.42 1.05 1.05
CA GLU A 118 -11.60 0.34 0.53
C GLU A 118 -11.94 0.79 -0.91
N GLN A 119 -11.94 2.10 -1.17
CA GLN A 119 -12.11 2.64 -2.53
C GLN A 119 -11.05 2.09 -3.49
N ALA A 120 -9.78 2.09 -3.08
CA ALA A 120 -8.68 1.62 -3.90
C ALA A 120 -8.77 0.12 -4.21
N ASN A 121 -9.12 -0.71 -3.20
CA ASN A 121 -9.36 -2.15 -3.41
C ASN A 121 -10.57 -2.40 -4.32
N HIS A 122 -11.66 -1.64 -4.16
CA HIS A 122 -12.84 -1.76 -5.02
C HIS A 122 -12.51 -1.40 -6.47
N ALA A 123 -11.83 -0.27 -6.68
CA ALA A 123 -11.39 0.17 -8.00
C ALA A 123 -10.48 -0.88 -8.67
N ALA A 124 -9.46 -1.37 -7.94
CA ALA A 124 -8.56 -2.39 -8.46
C ALA A 124 -9.28 -3.70 -8.81
N ARG A 125 -10.26 -4.11 -8.00
CA ARG A 125 -11.12 -5.25 -8.30
C ARG A 125 -11.94 -5.03 -9.57
N SER A 126 -12.57 -3.86 -9.73
CA SER A 126 -13.36 -3.53 -10.92
C SER A 126 -12.52 -3.49 -12.20
N VAL A 127 -11.32 -2.91 -12.13
CA VAL A 127 -10.36 -2.90 -13.25
C VAL A 127 -9.93 -4.32 -13.61
N THR A 128 -9.59 -5.16 -12.62
CA THR A 128 -9.25 -6.57 -12.86
C THR A 128 -10.39 -7.32 -13.55
N GLN A 129 -11.64 -7.13 -13.11
CA GLN A 129 -12.80 -7.76 -13.74
C GLN A 129 -12.96 -7.33 -15.20
N ALA A 130 -12.86 -6.03 -15.48
CA ALA A 130 -12.98 -5.51 -16.84
C ALA A 130 -11.84 -6.00 -17.76
N LEU A 131 -10.61 -6.10 -17.24
CA LEU A 131 -9.48 -6.69 -17.99
C LEU A 131 -9.73 -8.18 -18.29
N GLN A 132 -10.27 -8.93 -17.33
CA GLN A 132 -10.61 -10.35 -17.52
C GLN A 132 -11.76 -10.54 -18.52
N ASP A 133 -12.79 -9.68 -18.47
CA ASP A 133 -13.90 -9.67 -19.43
C ASP A 133 -13.41 -9.30 -20.84
N ALA A 134 -12.38 -8.45 -20.94
CA ALA A 134 -11.68 -8.15 -22.18
C ALA A 134 -10.69 -9.24 -22.64
N GLY A 135 -10.55 -10.33 -21.87
CA GLY A 135 -9.79 -11.53 -22.23
C GLY A 135 -8.35 -11.58 -21.71
N TYR A 136 -7.89 -10.57 -20.96
CA TYR A 136 -6.56 -10.54 -20.37
C TYR A 136 -6.51 -11.32 -19.05
N ARG A 137 -5.33 -11.82 -18.67
CA ARG A 137 -5.15 -12.29 -17.29
C ARG A 137 -4.66 -11.11 -16.45
N ALA A 138 -5.44 -10.80 -15.42
CA ALA A 138 -5.14 -9.73 -14.49
C ALA A 138 -5.31 -10.18 -13.04
N LEU A 139 -4.55 -9.57 -12.14
CA LEU A 139 -4.59 -9.79 -10.70
C LEU A 139 -4.43 -8.45 -9.97
N ASN A 140 -5.26 -8.19 -8.95
CA ASN A 140 -5.07 -7.10 -8.01
C ASN A 140 -4.68 -7.65 -6.62
N PRO A 141 -3.49 -7.35 -6.10
CA PRO A 141 -3.15 -7.61 -4.70
C PRO A 141 -3.82 -6.58 -3.78
N SER A 142 -3.76 -6.84 -2.47
CA SER A 142 -4.29 -5.94 -1.44
C SER A 142 -3.52 -4.62 -1.39
N VAL A 143 -4.24 -3.49 -1.39
CA VAL A 143 -3.65 -2.12 -1.34
C VAL A 143 -2.85 -1.89 -0.05
N GLY A 144 -3.43 -2.29 1.07
CA GLY A 144 -2.81 -2.34 2.39
C GLY A 144 -2.89 -3.74 2.98
N PHE A 145 -2.49 -3.86 4.24
CA PHE A 145 -2.71 -5.07 5.06
C PHE A 145 -2.35 -6.38 4.35
N PRO A 146 -1.07 -6.59 4.00
CA PRO A 146 -0.61 -7.82 3.37
C PRO A 146 -1.07 -9.06 4.14
N GLN A 147 -1.30 -10.17 3.43
CA GLN A 147 -1.90 -11.38 4.01
C GLN A 147 -1.01 -12.62 3.96
N GLU A 148 0.20 -12.54 3.38
CA GLU A 148 1.18 -13.65 3.39
C GLU A 148 1.86 -13.74 4.77
N MET A 149 1.07 -13.98 5.82
CA MET A 149 1.50 -13.94 7.22
C MET A 149 2.36 -15.14 7.63
N ASP A 150 2.34 -16.23 6.88
CA ASP A 150 3.25 -17.37 7.03
C ASP A 150 4.72 -16.98 6.85
N ARG A 151 4.97 -15.86 6.15
CA ARG A 151 6.30 -15.29 5.91
C ARG A 151 6.72 -14.27 6.97
N PHE A 152 5.81 -13.85 7.85
CA PHE A 152 6.12 -12.89 8.91
C PHE A 152 6.95 -13.57 10.01
N PRO A 153 7.98 -12.90 10.59
CA PRO A 153 8.45 -11.54 10.30
C PRO A 153 9.64 -11.47 9.33
N SER A 154 10.15 -12.60 8.87
CA SER A 154 11.49 -12.73 8.26
C SER A 154 11.51 -12.50 6.75
N GLU A 155 10.37 -12.69 6.09
CA GLU A 155 10.24 -12.67 4.65
C GLU A 155 9.20 -11.64 4.19
N ARG A 156 9.15 -11.43 2.88
CA ARG A 156 8.25 -10.47 2.25
C ARG A 156 6.80 -10.96 2.33
N ILE A 157 5.99 -10.22 3.08
CA ILE A 157 4.57 -10.55 3.32
C ILE A 157 3.61 -9.96 2.26
N TRP A 158 4.09 -9.16 1.31
CA TRP A 158 3.28 -8.49 0.28
C TRP A 158 3.61 -8.98 -1.14
N VAL A 159 2.63 -8.94 -2.04
CA VAL A 159 2.80 -9.36 -3.45
C VAL A 159 3.63 -8.35 -4.24
N VAL A 160 3.28 -7.06 -4.17
CA VAL A 160 3.92 -5.98 -4.94
C VAL A 160 4.13 -4.75 -4.06
N ALA A 161 5.24 -4.03 -4.25
CA ALA A 161 5.50 -2.79 -3.53
C ALA A 161 4.89 -1.59 -4.26
N HIS A 162 3.64 -1.23 -3.91
CA HIS A 162 2.89 -0.16 -4.60
C HIS A 162 3.65 1.16 -4.77
N LYS A 163 4.47 1.55 -3.78
CA LYS A 163 5.28 2.78 -3.83
C LYS A 163 6.35 2.75 -4.93
N THR A 164 7.06 1.62 -5.09
CA THR A 164 8.12 1.51 -6.11
C THR A 164 7.52 1.48 -7.51
N VAL A 165 6.40 0.78 -7.67
CA VAL A 165 5.63 0.76 -8.93
C VAL A 165 5.14 2.16 -9.31
N ALA A 166 4.54 2.89 -8.37
CA ALA A 166 4.06 4.25 -8.63
C ALA A 166 5.18 5.23 -9.01
N VAL A 167 6.36 5.11 -8.38
CA VAL A 167 7.53 5.93 -8.74
C VAL A 167 8.02 5.59 -10.14
N ALA A 168 8.21 4.29 -10.44
CA ALA A 168 8.66 3.84 -11.76
C ALA A 168 7.67 4.21 -12.88
N ALA A 169 6.36 4.19 -12.57
CA ALA A 169 5.29 4.59 -13.49
C ALA A 169 5.13 6.10 -13.62
N GLY A 170 5.84 6.92 -12.83
CA GLY A 170 5.77 8.38 -12.94
C GLY A 170 4.61 9.05 -12.20
N LEU A 171 3.94 8.36 -11.27
CA LEU A 171 2.87 8.97 -10.45
C LEU A 171 3.39 9.85 -9.31
N GLY A 172 4.70 9.84 -9.05
CA GLY A 172 5.31 10.69 -8.04
C GLY A 172 6.71 10.25 -7.67
N VAL A 173 7.30 10.94 -6.69
CA VAL A 173 8.65 10.67 -6.20
C VAL A 173 8.62 10.44 -4.70
N MET A 174 9.46 9.54 -4.19
CA MET A 174 9.52 9.28 -2.76
C MET A 174 10.14 10.46 -2.00
N GLY A 175 9.38 11.06 -1.08
CA GLY A 175 9.87 12.14 -0.24
C GLY A 175 10.73 11.67 0.94
N LEU A 176 11.25 12.63 1.72
CA LEU A 176 12.07 12.39 2.90
C LEU A 176 11.38 11.46 3.93
N HIS A 177 10.05 11.51 3.99
CA HIS A 177 9.22 10.67 4.88
C HIS A 177 8.88 9.28 4.31
N ARG A 178 9.51 8.86 3.20
CA ARG A 178 9.30 7.53 2.56
C ARG A 178 7.88 7.27 2.04
N ASN A 179 7.07 8.31 1.82
CA ASN A 179 5.82 8.19 1.04
C ASN A 179 6.03 8.83 -0.31
N VAL A 180 5.30 8.33 -1.31
CA VAL A 180 5.26 8.92 -2.65
C VAL A 180 4.55 10.27 -2.54
N ILE A 181 5.15 11.29 -3.12
CA ILE A 181 4.57 12.63 -3.25
C ILE A 181 4.16 12.77 -4.71
N HIS A 182 2.85 12.77 -4.94
CA HIS A 182 2.26 13.04 -6.24
C HIS A 182 2.45 14.52 -6.61
N PRO A 183 2.78 14.89 -7.86
CA PRO A 183 3.01 16.29 -8.26
C PRO A 183 1.83 17.19 -7.91
N LYS A 184 0.60 16.74 -8.19
CA LYS A 184 -0.63 17.44 -7.87
C LYS A 184 -1.12 17.26 -6.43
N PHE A 185 -1.40 16.02 -6.02
CA PHE A 185 -2.08 15.71 -4.74
C PHE A 185 -1.15 15.70 -3.52
N GLY A 186 0.17 15.82 -3.71
CA GLY A 186 1.15 15.71 -2.64
C GLY A 186 1.26 14.31 -2.08
N SER A 187 1.59 14.19 -0.79
CA SER A 187 1.64 12.89 -0.10
C SER A 187 0.27 12.33 0.29
N PHE A 188 -0.83 13.01 -0.03
CA PHE A 188 -2.19 12.62 0.36
C PHE A 188 -2.78 11.64 -0.67
N VAL A 189 -2.05 10.57 -0.94
CA VAL A 189 -2.47 9.51 -1.85
C VAL A 189 -2.27 8.13 -1.23
N LEU A 190 -3.21 7.23 -1.48
CA LEU A 190 -2.98 5.79 -1.40
C LEU A 190 -2.77 5.23 -2.81
N LEU A 191 -2.11 4.08 -2.88
CA LEU A 191 -1.64 3.52 -4.14
C LEU A 191 -2.14 2.10 -4.29
N ALA A 192 -2.67 1.76 -5.45
CA ALA A 192 -2.98 0.38 -5.83
C ALA A 192 -2.17 -0.02 -7.06
N THR A 193 -2.05 -1.32 -7.30
CA THR A 193 -1.40 -1.86 -8.49
C THR A 193 -2.20 -3.03 -9.04
N VAL A 194 -2.45 -3.06 -10.34
CA VAL A 194 -2.96 -4.26 -11.04
C VAL A 194 -1.85 -4.87 -11.87
N LEU A 195 -1.65 -6.18 -11.77
CA LEU A 195 -0.72 -6.96 -12.60
C LEU A 195 -1.49 -7.46 -13.82
N VAL A 196 -0.88 -7.40 -15.01
CA VAL A 196 -1.50 -7.91 -16.24
C VAL A 196 -0.49 -8.66 -17.12
N ASP A 197 -0.94 -9.69 -17.83
CA ASP A 197 -0.11 -10.55 -18.69
C ASP A 197 0.10 -10.02 -20.13
N ALA A 198 -0.31 -8.79 -20.38
CA ALA A 198 -0.14 -8.08 -21.64
C ALA A 198 0.72 -6.83 -21.50
N GLU A 199 1.29 -6.38 -22.62
CA GLU A 199 1.93 -5.07 -22.68
C GLU A 199 0.89 -3.96 -22.78
N VAL A 200 1.28 -2.74 -22.42
CA VAL A 200 0.48 -1.53 -22.63
C VAL A 200 1.15 -0.69 -23.73
N SER A 201 0.33 -0.07 -24.59
CA SER A 201 0.83 0.68 -25.76
C SER A 201 1.70 1.89 -25.40
N GLU A 202 1.54 2.41 -24.18
CA GLU A 202 2.33 3.50 -23.61
C GLU A 202 2.59 3.24 -22.12
N TYR A 203 3.81 3.49 -21.68
CA TYR A 203 4.22 3.41 -20.28
C TYR A 203 4.57 4.80 -19.75
N GLY A 204 4.26 5.04 -18.48
CA GLY A 204 4.73 6.22 -17.77
C GLY A 204 6.24 6.20 -17.56
N GLN A 205 6.78 7.36 -17.20
CA GLN A 205 8.21 7.54 -16.96
C GLN A 205 8.42 8.12 -15.57
N ALA A 206 9.41 7.57 -14.85
CA ALA A 206 9.80 8.08 -13.56
C ALA A 206 10.11 9.58 -13.63
N LEU A 207 9.61 10.34 -12.65
CA LEU A 207 9.80 11.78 -12.61
C LEU A 207 11.20 12.11 -12.07
N ASP A 208 11.93 12.97 -12.78
CA ASP A 208 13.30 13.36 -12.44
C ASP A 208 13.32 14.72 -11.73
N TYR A 209 12.81 14.76 -10.50
CA TYR A 209 12.93 15.93 -9.63
C TYR A 209 12.85 15.56 -8.15
N ASN A 210 13.35 16.45 -7.28
CA ASN A 210 13.17 16.30 -5.84
C ASN A 210 11.79 16.82 -5.41
N PRO A 211 10.89 15.98 -4.86
CA PRO A 211 9.56 16.40 -4.46
C PRO A 211 9.56 17.19 -3.15
N CYS A 212 10.68 17.20 -2.41
CA CYS A 212 10.80 17.95 -1.17
C CYS A 212 11.16 19.41 -1.45
N ILE A 213 10.45 20.32 -0.78
CA ILE A 213 10.70 21.77 -0.83
C ILE A 213 11.63 22.28 0.29
N ASP A 214 12.49 21.40 0.81
CA ASP A 214 13.40 21.65 1.95
C ASP A 214 12.75 22.15 3.25
N CYS A 215 11.47 21.82 3.49
CA CYS A 215 10.74 22.28 4.68
C CYS A 215 11.07 21.53 5.98
N LYS A 216 11.53 20.28 5.89
CA LYS A 216 11.82 19.34 7.00
C LYS A 216 10.69 19.18 8.05
N LEU A 217 9.44 19.45 7.67
CA LEU A 217 8.30 19.35 8.59
C LEU A 217 8.03 17.93 9.06
N CYS A 218 8.24 16.94 8.19
CA CYS A 218 8.11 15.53 8.55
C CYS A 218 9.08 15.10 9.66
N VAL A 219 10.32 15.63 9.66
CA VAL A 219 11.31 15.42 10.72
C VAL A 219 10.83 16.07 12.02
N ALA A 220 10.35 17.32 11.94
CA ALA A 220 9.87 18.06 13.11
C ALA A 220 8.60 17.46 13.75
N ALA A 221 7.76 16.78 12.95
CA ALA A 221 6.52 16.16 13.39
C ALA A 221 6.70 14.71 13.88
N CYS A 222 7.77 14.02 13.50
CA CYS A 222 7.97 12.63 13.85
C CYS A 222 8.19 12.48 15.36
N PRO A 223 7.31 11.77 16.10
CA PRO A 223 7.38 11.72 17.56
C PRO A 223 8.53 10.84 18.08
N VAL A 224 8.98 9.88 17.26
CA VAL A 224 9.99 8.88 17.63
C VAL A 224 11.31 9.04 16.86
N GLY A 225 11.47 10.15 16.12
CA GLY A 225 12.74 10.45 15.44
C GLY A 225 13.09 9.51 14.29
N ALA A 226 12.11 8.79 13.74
CA ALA A 226 12.32 7.82 12.67
C ALA A 226 12.77 8.43 11.33
N ILE A 227 12.67 9.75 11.15
CA ILE A 227 13.05 10.44 9.92
C ILE A 227 14.17 11.43 10.25
N SER A 228 15.35 11.23 9.67
CA SER A 228 16.47 12.15 9.83
C SER A 228 16.47 13.25 8.77
N LYS A 229 17.10 14.38 9.09
CA LYS A 229 17.24 15.54 8.19
C LYS A 229 18.08 15.24 6.94
N ASP A 230 18.97 14.25 7.02
CA ASP A 230 19.91 13.83 5.98
C ASP A 230 19.38 12.71 5.08
N GLY A 231 18.18 12.20 5.34
CA GLY A 231 17.58 11.11 4.55
C GLY A 231 17.53 9.77 5.25
N ALA A 232 18.24 9.55 6.36
CA ALA A 232 18.14 8.28 7.08
C ALA A 232 16.72 8.04 7.61
N PHE A 233 16.27 6.78 7.57
CA PHE A 233 14.96 6.37 8.04
C PHE A 233 15.05 5.12 8.92
N ASP A 234 14.62 5.23 10.17
CA ASP A 234 14.52 4.11 11.10
C ASP A 234 13.14 3.47 10.99
N ALA A 235 13.06 2.41 10.17
CA ALA A 235 11.82 1.69 9.94
C ALA A 235 11.29 1.02 11.21
N LEU A 236 12.18 0.54 12.10
CA LEU A 236 11.80 -0.17 13.32
C LEU A 236 11.21 0.80 14.35
N ALA A 237 11.80 1.99 14.53
CA ALA A 237 11.21 3.03 15.36
C ALA A 237 9.83 3.47 14.83
N CYS A 238 9.70 3.63 13.50
CA CYS A 238 8.44 4.00 12.87
C CYS A 238 7.36 2.94 13.10
N THR A 239 7.65 1.66 12.81
CA THR A 239 6.67 0.58 12.93
C THR A 239 6.32 0.30 14.40
N THR A 240 7.29 0.24 15.31
CA THR A 240 7.04 0.03 16.75
C THR A 240 6.03 1.04 17.32
N HIS A 241 6.08 2.30 16.86
CA HIS A 241 5.11 3.31 17.29
C HIS A 241 3.85 3.35 16.43
N ASN A 242 3.99 3.55 15.12
CA ASN A 242 2.87 3.78 14.21
C ASN A 242 1.95 2.56 14.12
N TYR A 243 2.53 1.37 14.15
CA TYR A 243 1.86 0.07 13.99
C TYR A 243 1.69 -0.63 15.35
N ARG A 244 1.60 0.14 16.44
CA ARG A 244 1.41 -0.41 17.80
C ARG A 244 0.17 -1.29 17.91
N GLU A 245 -0.88 -1.03 17.14
CA GLU A 245 -2.10 -1.86 17.08
C GLU A 245 -2.26 -2.64 15.76
N PHE A 246 -1.13 -3.01 15.14
CA PHE A 246 -1.06 -3.84 13.93
C PHE A 246 -0.34 -5.15 14.27
N MET A 247 0.11 -5.89 13.25
CA MET A 247 0.81 -7.18 13.30
C MET A 247 1.83 -7.30 14.45
N SER A 248 2.93 -6.53 14.42
CA SER A 248 4.00 -6.68 15.40
C SER A 248 3.57 -6.20 16.80
N GLY A 249 2.74 -5.15 16.85
CA GLY A 249 2.14 -4.68 18.10
C GLY A 249 1.20 -5.68 18.75
N PHE A 250 0.45 -6.45 17.96
CA PHE A 250 -0.42 -7.53 18.44
C PHE A 250 0.41 -8.69 19.00
N THR A 251 1.49 -9.09 18.34
CA THR A 251 2.43 -10.12 18.86
C THR A 251 3.00 -9.71 20.21
N ASP A 252 3.48 -8.47 20.35
CA ASP A 252 3.99 -7.93 21.62
C ASP A 252 2.90 -7.92 22.72
N TRP A 253 1.66 -7.54 22.37
CA TRP A 253 0.54 -7.57 23.30
C TRP A 253 0.20 -9.00 23.74
N ALA A 254 0.12 -9.95 22.81
CA ALA A 254 -0.17 -11.35 23.10
C ALA A 254 0.92 -12.02 23.95
N GLN A 255 2.19 -11.72 23.69
CA GLN A 255 3.31 -12.14 24.53
C GLN A 255 3.19 -11.55 25.94
N THR A 256 2.88 -10.25 26.05
CA THR A 256 2.67 -9.61 27.36
C THR A 256 1.55 -10.29 28.15
N VAL A 257 0.46 -10.70 27.50
CA VAL A 257 -0.61 -11.49 28.13
C VAL A 257 -0.09 -12.84 28.63
N ALA A 258 0.68 -13.55 27.81
CA ALA A 258 1.22 -14.88 28.15
C ALA A 258 2.28 -14.83 29.27
N ASP A 259 3.08 -13.77 29.31
CA ASP A 259 4.16 -13.56 30.27
C ASP A 259 3.69 -12.90 31.58
N SER A 260 2.40 -12.56 31.70
CA SER A 260 1.83 -11.99 32.92
C SER A 260 1.46 -13.09 33.91
N GLU A 261 1.84 -12.92 35.18
CA GLU A 261 1.55 -13.92 36.23
C GLU A 261 0.04 -14.03 36.51
N ASP A 262 -0.65 -12.89 36.53
CA ASP A 262 -2.08 -12.79 36.75
C ASP A 262 -2.66 -11.51 36.13
N ALA A 263 -3.95 -11.25 36.38
CA ALA A 263 -4.64 -10.09 35.86
C ALA A 263 -4.14 -8.75 36.44
N ALA A 264 -3.59 -8.73 37.64
CA ALA A 264 -3.03 -7.52 38.25
C ALA A 264 -1.68 -7.19 37.62
N ASP A 265 -0.82 -8.19 37.40
CA ASP A 265 0.45 -8.03 36.68
C ASP A 265 0.20 -7.53 35.25
N TYR A 266 -0.72 -8.17 34.52
CA TYR A 266 -1.09 -7.72 33.16
C TYR A 266 -1.53 -6.24 33.14
N ARG A 267 -2.43 -5.83 34.06
CA ARG A 267 -2.91 -4.43 34.12
C ARG A 267 -1.83 -3.43 34.52
N SER A 268 -0.76 -3.88 35.20
CA SER A 268 0.40 -3.04 35.48
C SER A 268 1.26 -2.80 34.22
N ARG A 269 1.27 -3.77 33.28
CA ARG A 269 2.05 -3.73 32.04
C ARG A 269 1.26 -3.16 30.86
N VAL A 270 -0.05 -3.37 30.80
CA VAL A 270 -0.96 -2.92 29.73
C VAL A 270 -2.16 -2.24 30.36
N THR A 271 -2.32 -0.95 30.09
CA THR A 271 -3.45 -0.19 30.64
C THR A 271 -4.79 -0.62 30.04
N ASP A 272 -5.90 -0.31 30.72
CA ASP A 272 -7.24 -0.56 30.19
C ASP A 272 -7.46 0.15 28.84
N SER A 273 -6.89 1.36 28.67
CA SER A 273 -6.96 2.10 27.41
C SER A 273 -6.20 1.40 26.28
N GLU A 274 -5.07 0.75 26.58
CA GLU A 274 -4.32 0.00 25.56
C GLU A 274 -5.03 -1.29 25.18
N SER A 275 -5.58 -2.00 26.17
CA SER A 275 -6.41 -3.19 25.94
C SER A 275 -7.62 -2.86 25.07
N ALA A 276 -8.34 -1.78 25.38
CA ALA A 276 -9.48 -1.31 24.59
C ALA A 276 -9.07 -0.86 23.19
N SER A 277 -7.93 -0.17 23.04
CA SER A 277 -7.42 0.26 21.72
C SER A 277 -7.01 -0.93 20.85
N MET A 278 -6.45 -1.98 21.47
CA MET A 278 -6.10 -3.22 20.79
C MET A 278 -7.36 -3.98 20.35
N TRP A 279 -8.32 -4.18 21.26
CA TRP A 279 -9.63 -4.74 20.92
C TRP A 279 -10.29 -4.00 19.76
N GLN A 280 -10.30 -2.66 19.78
CA GLN A 280 -10.88 -1.86 18.72
C GLN A 280 -10.17 -2.10 17.37
N SER A 281 -8.86 -2.24 17.36
CA SER A 281 -8.08 -2.51 16.13
C SER A 281 -8.23 -3.94 15.61
N LEU A 282 -8.76 -4.85 16.42
CA LEU A 282 -9.15 -6.21 16.00
C LEU A 282 -10.61 -6.26 15.50
N ALA A 283 -11.48 -5.41 16.05
CA ALA A 283 -12.90 -5.33 15.71
C ALA A 283 -13.21 -4.35 14.56
N SER A 284 -12.31 -3.42 14.27
CA SER A 284 -12.32 -2.46 13.18
C SER A 284 -11.01 -2.56 12.41
N PRO A 285 -10.91 -2.08 11.15
CA PRO A 285 -9.64 -2.13 10.43
C PRO A 285 -8.49 -1.51 11.25
N PRO A 286 -7.26 -2.05 11.17
CA PRO A 286 -6.21 -1.68 12.12
C PRO A 286 -5.92 -0.17 12.10
N GLY A 287 -5.77 0.43 13.29
CA GLY A 287 -5.60 1.88 13.44
C GLY A 287 -4.14 2.33 13.49
N TYR A 288 -3.72 3.24 12.61
CA TYR A 288 -2.42 3.91 12.69
C TYR A 288 -2.37 4.83 13.92
N LYS A 289 -1.27 4.79 14.70
CA LYS A 289 -1.02 5.75 15.80
C LYS A 289 -0.56 7.12 15.29
N SER A 290 0.14 7.12 14.17
CA SER A 290 0.76 8.30 13.57
C SER A 290 0.39 8.40 12.09
N GLY A 291 1.27 8.96 11.27
CA GLY A 291 0.97 9.52 9.94
C GLY A 291 1.29 11.01 9.87
N TYR A 292 1.86 11.59 10.93
CA TYR A 292 2.13 13.02 11.03
C TYR A 292 3.06 13.53 9.94
N CYS A 293 4.03 12.71 9.52
CA CYS A 293 4.95 13.06 8.45
C CYS A 293 4.25 13.30 7.09
N LEU A 294 3.20 12.54 6.80
CA LEU A 294 2.33 12.74 5.64
C LEU A 294 1.44 13.96 5.84
N ALA A 295 0.80 14.07 7.01
CA ALA A 295 -0.13 15.13 7.34
C ALA A 295 0.47 16.55 7.23
N VAL A 296 1.71 16.72 7.70
CA VAL A 296 2.39 18.02 7.68
C VAL A 296 3.08 18.34 6.37
N CYS A 297 3.10 17.42 5.40
CA CYS A 297 3.78 17.63 4.14
C CYS A 297 3.05 18.72 3.34
N PRO A 298 3.74 19.81 2.96
CA PRO A 298 3.16 20.86 2.13
C PRO A 298 3.39 20.63 0.63
N ALA A 299 4.17 19.62 0.25
CA ALA A 299 4.51 19.38 -1.16
C ALA A 299 3.29 18.90 -1.95
N GLY A 300 3.22 19.29 -3.22
CA GLY A 300 2.13 19.04 -4.15
C GLY A 300 1.40 20.34 -4.54
N GLU A 301 1.07 20.51 -5.82
CA GLU A 301 0.45 21.72 -6.37
C GLU A 301 -0.83 22.11 -5.62
N ASP A 302 -1.70 21.13 -5.33
CA ASP A 302 -2.96 21.39 -4.63
C ASP A 302 -2.71 21.75 -3.15
N VAL A 303 -1.57 21.34 -2.58
CA VAL A 303 -1.27 21.36 -1.13
C VAL A 303 -0.41 22.55 -0.72
N LEU A 304 0.43 23.05 -1.63
CA LEU A 304 1.54 23.96 -1.33
C LEU A 304 1.10 25.39 -1.01
N GLY A 305 -0.01 25.86 -1.58
CA GLY A 305 -0.49 27.25 -1.46
C GLY A 305 -0.48 27.79 -0.03
N PRO A 306 -1.21 27.19 0.93
CA PRO A 306 -1.26 27.67 2.32
C PRO A 306 0.09 27.76 3.02
N TYR A 307 1.08 26.93 2.64
CA TYR A 307 2.43 27.00 3.18
C TYR A 307 3.20 28.21 2.63
N LEU A 308 3.02 28.53 1.35
CA LEU A 308 3.66 29.69 0.71
C LEU A 308 3.04 31.00 1.18
N ASP A 309 1.72 31.03 1.35
CA ASP A 309 0.97 32.23 1.73
C ASP A 309 1.33 32.69 3.15
N ASP A 310 1.36 31.76 4.12
CA ASP A 310 1.73 32.06 5.50
C ASP A 310 2.33 30.84 6.19
N ARG A 311 3.67 30.75 6.14
CA ARG A 311 4.43 29.67 6.80
C ARG A 311 4.16 29.62 8.30
N LYS A 312 4.01 30.76 8.97
CA LYS A 312 3.83 30.77 10.43
C LYS A 312 2.46 30.19 10.77
N ARG A 313 1.41 30.66 10.09
CA ARG A 313 0.06 30.12 10.26
C ARG A 313 0.01 28.63 9.94
N PHE A 314 0.64 28.19 8.85
CA PHE A 314 0.72 26.76 8.51
C PHE A 314 1.34 25.94 9.65
N MET A 315 2.45 26.42 10.23
CA MET A 315 3.08 25.74 11.36
C MET A 315 2.14 25.68 12.58
N ASP A 316 1.46 26.78 12.88
CA ASP A 316 0.57 26.88 14.02
C ASP A 316 -0.71 26.04 13.86
N THR A 317 -1.23 25.87 12.64
CA THR A 317 -2.49 25.14 12.38
C THR A 317 -2.31 23.70 11.92
N VAL A 318 -1.16 23.32 11.33
CA VAL A 318 -0.92 21.97 10.79
C VAL A 318 0.13 21.21 11.60
N LEU A 319 1.31 21.82 11.85
CA LEU A 319 2.40 21.11 12.53
C LEU A 319 2.17 21.02 14.05
N ARG A 320 1.95 22.15 14.72
CA ARG A 320 1.89 22.19 16.19
C ARG A 320 0.79 21.31 16.78
N PRO A 321 -0.43 21.23 16.22
CA PRO A 321 -1.47 20.38 16.79
C PRO A 321 -1.09 18.89 16.85
N LEU A 322 -0.34 18.39 15.86
CA LEU A 322 0.16 17.01 15.84
C LEU A 322 1.39 16.84 16.75
N ARG A 323 2.32 17.79 16.67
CA ARG A 323 3.58 17.76 17.42
C ARG A 323 3.36 17.86 18.93
N ASP A 324 2.45 18.74 19.36
CA ASP A 324 2.25 19.10 20.77
C ASP A 324 1.09 18.28 21.42
N LYS A 325 0.49 17.36 20.66
CA LYS A 325 -0.54 16.40 21.14
C LYS A 325 -0.03 15.60 22.34
N LYS A 326 -0.83 15.45 23.39
CA LYS A 326 -0.51 14.55 24.51
C LYS A 326 -0.89 13.11 24.14
N GLU A 327 0.11 12.23 24.07
CA GLU A 327 -0.06 10.81 23.74
C GLU A 327 1.13 9.99 24.23
N THR A 328 0.92 8.68 24.41
CA THR A 328 1.99 7.74 24.74
C THR A 328 2.80 7.39 23.50
N LEU A 329 4.13 7.51 23.62
CA LEU A 329 5.08 7.10 22.59
C LEU A 329 5.64 5.73 22.94
N TYR A 330 5.60 4.83 21.95
CA TYR A 330 6.05 3.44 22.09
C TYR A 330 7.41 3.32 21.43
N VAL A 331 8.40 2.86 22.19
CA VAL A 331 9.80 2.80 21.75
C VAL A 331 10.44 1.50 22.22
N LEU A 332 11.52 1.11 21.57
CA LEU A 332 12.37 0.03 22.05
C LEU A 332 13.27 0.54 23.19
N PRO A 333 13.53 -0.28 24.23
CA PRO A 333 14.41 0.10 25.33
C PRO A 333 15.84 0.36 24.83
N GLY A 334 16.47 1.42 25.33
CA GLY A 334 17.84 1.82 24.97
C GLY A 334 18.02 2.32 23.53
N SER A 335 16.92 2.54 22.79
CA SER A 335 16.98 2.97 21.39
C SER A 335 17.17 4.48 21.22
N HIS A 336 17.69 4.89 20.05
CA HIS A 336 17.72 6.30 19.67
C HIS A 336 16.33 6.96 19.74
N ALA A 337 15.28 6.22 19.37
CA ALA A 337 13.90 6.70 19.42
C ALA A 337 13.45 7.06 20.84
N GLN A 338 13.88 6.29 21.85
CA GLN A 338 13.60 6.56 23.25
C GLN A 338 14.26 7.87 23.70
N GLU A 339 15.57 8.00 23.49
CA GLU A 339 16.32 9.21 23.84
C GLU A 339 15.77 10.45 23.12
N TYR A 340 15.46 10.30 21.83
CA TYR A 340 14.88 11.34 21.01
C TYR A 340 13.53 11.79 21.57
N ALA A 341 12.63 10.85 21.86
CA ALA A 341 11.29 11.14 22.37
C ALA A 341 11.36 11.87 23.72
N GLN A 342 12.16 11.37 24.66
CA GLN A 342 12.32 11.96 26.00
C GLN A 342 12.91 13.38 25.93
N ARG A 343 13.92 13.60 25.08
CA ARG A 343 14.56 14.92 24.92
C ARG A 343 13.68 15.90 24.17
N ARG A 344 13.07 15.48 23.06
CA ARG A 344 12.37 16.36 22.11
C ARG A 344 10.91 16.61 22.48
N PHE A 345 10.28 15.65 23.14
CA PHE A 345 8.87 15.67 23.53
C PHE A 345 8.67 15.25 24.99
N PRO A 346 9.28 15.95 25.97
CA PRO A 346 9.20 15.58 27.39
C PRO A 346 7.78 15.58 27.99
N HIS A 347 6.82 16.17 27.28
CA HIS A 347 5.39 16.20 27.66
C HIS A 347 4.61 14.97 27.16
N LYS A 348 5.21 14.11 26.34
CA LYS A 348 4.62 12.86 25.85
C LYS A 348 5.24 11.69 26.64
N PRO A 349 4.45 10.94 27.44
CA PRO A 349 4.98 9.81 28.17
C PRO A 349 5.54 8.75 27.20
N VAL A 350 6.67 8.17 27.56
CA VAL A 350 7.33 7.11 26.80
C VAL A 350 7.05 5.78 27.48
N LYS A 351 6.72 4.76 26.68
CA LYS A 351 6.53 3.38 27.13
C LYS A 351 7.41 2.45 26.30
N GLU A 352 8.19 1.64 26.99
CA GLU A 352 9.03 0.61 26.38
C GLU A 352 8.17 -0.59 25.97
N VAL A 353 8.46 -1.13 24.78
CA VAL A 353 7.85 -2.34 24.22
C VAL A 353 8.92 -3.19 23.52
N THR A 354 8.62 -4.44 23.23
CA THR A 354 9.55 -5.34 22.48
C THR A 354 9.50 -5.09 20.97
N GLY A 355 8.43 -4.44 20.50
CA GLY A 355 8.14 -4.23 19.08
C GLY A 355 7.56 -5.45 18.37
N GLY A 356 7.58 -6.65 18.99
CA GLY A 356 6.96 -7.88 18.51
C GLY A 356 7.52 -8.41 17.19
N TRP A 357 8.76 -8.05 16.87
CA TRP A 357 9.49 -8.50 15.67
C TRP A 357 10.43 -9.68 15.94
N GLN A 358 10.45 -10.22 17.16
CA GLN A 358 11.34 -11.34 17.48
C GLN A 358 10.83 -12.61 16.81
N PRO A 359 11.70 -13.33 16.04
CA PRO A 359 11.43 -14.71 15.70
C PRO A 359 11.22 -15.51 16.98
N PRO A 360 10.44 -16.61 16.97
CA PRO A 360 10.43 -17.53 18.09
C PRO A 360 11.88 -17.93 18.40
N GLU A 361 12.31 -17.83 19.66
CA GLU A 361 13.52 -18.54 20.06
C GLU A 361 13.35 -19.99 19.63
N GLN A 362 14.34 -20.57 18.93
CA GLN A 362 14.33 -21.99 18.62
C GLN A 362 14.11 -22.71 19.95
N ARG A 363 12.94 -23.33 20.13
CA ARG A 363 12.63 -24.08 21.35
C ARG A 363 13.79 -25.05 21.57
N PRO A 364 14.51 -24.99 22.70
CA PRO A 364 15.54 -25.98 22.98
C PRO A 364 14.87 -27.34 23.05
N GLY A 365 15.15 -28.20 22.06
CA GLY A 365 14.63 -29.58 22.00
C GLY A 365 13.72 -29.96 20.82
N ALA A 366 13.50 -29.10 19.83
CA ALA A 366 12.90 -29.53 18.57
C ALA A 366 13.99 -30.01 17.59
N SER A 367 14.42 -31.26 17.74
CA SER A 367 15.25 -31.99 16.77
C SER A 367 14.40 -32.62 15.67
#